data_AF-A0A3S2Y015-F1
#
_entry.id   AF-A0A3S2Y015-F1
#
_cell.length_a   1.000
_cell.length_b   1.000
_cell.length_c   1.000
_cell.angle_alpha   90.00
_cell.angle_beta   90.00
_cell.angle_gamma   90.00
#
_symmetry.space_group_name_H-M   'P 1'
#
loop_
_entity.id
_entity.type
_entity.pdbx_description
1 polymer ?
#
loop_
_entity_poly.entity_id
_entity_poly.type
_entity_poly.pdbx_seq_one_letter_code
_entity_poly.pdbx_strand_id
1 'polypeptide(L)'
;MSLPPALQALRAQGLALQARLRQAQDPERAPLQAELDALQQRILALVLAPPPPRLPARLVAGCVAVVLAVGAAGYAWKGHPEAIDPAPPPDRTEEMVQRLAARLQQQPDDANGWAMLGRSYLVLGRPTESVTAYRRALALRPDDADLLADLADVLASHQGGSLEGEPARLLAHALAQQPEHLKTLALLGTLAYRQGDKATAIRHWERLQALAPAEHPLRQLADQGLAAARAP
;
A
#
# COMPACT_ATOMS: atom_id res chain seq x y z
N MET A 1 -29.09 -3.55 18.52
CA MET A 1 -28.84 -2.16 18.12
C MET A 1 -27.93 -1.54 19.17
N SER A 2 -26.66 -1.34 18.85
CA SER A 2 -25.66 -0.81 19.79
C SER A 2 -25.90 0.68 20.03
N LEU A 3 -25.79 1.12 21.29
CA LEU A 3 -25.89 2.55 21.62
C LEU A 3 -24.73 3.32 20.94
N PRO A 4 -24.96 4.57 20.48
CA PRO A 4 -23.91 5.42 19.93
C PRO A 4 -22.71 5.53 20.88
N PRO A 5 -21.46 5.58 20.37
CA PRO A 5 -20.26 5.61 21.20
C PRO A 5 -20.25 6.78 22.20
N ALA A 6 -20.83 7.93 21.82
CA ALA A 6 -21.00 9.08 22.71
C ALA A 6 -21.90 8.78 23.92
N LEU A 7 -22.96 7.99 23.76
CA LEU A 7 -23.85 7.59 24.86
C LEU A 7 -23.22 6.51 25.75
N GLN A 8 -22.35 5.66 25.20
CA GLN A 8 -21.60 4.67 25.98
C GLN A 8 -20.62 5.33 26.94
N ALA A 9 -19.88 6.35 26.46
CA ALA A 9 -18.94 7.11 27.27
C ALA A 9 -19.62 7.87 28.43
N LEU A 10 -20.76 8.51 28.15
CA LEU A 10 -21.53 9.24 29.17
C LEU A 10 -22.14 8.31 30.23
N ARG A 11 -22.58 7.11 29.83
CA ARG A 11 -23.07 6.09 30.78
C ARG A 11 -21.97 5.62 31.72
N ALA A 12 -20.77 5.36 31.20
CA ALA A 12 -19.63 4.96 32.02
C ALA A 12 -19.25 6.05 33.05
N GLN A 13 -19.27 7.31 32.62
CA GLN A 13 -18.98 8.45 33.48
C GLN A 13 -20.02 8.63 34.60
N GLY A 14 -21.32 8.47 34.30
CA GLY A 14 -22.39 8.52 35.31
C GLY A 14 -22.30 7.40 36.35
N LEU A 15 -21.95 6.19 35.94
CA LEU A 15 -21.75 5.05 36.86
C LEU A 15 -20.57 5.28 37.81
N ALA A 16 -19.47 5.84 37.30
CA ALA A 16 -18.30 6.18 38.11
C ALA A 16 -18.63 7.25 39.17
N LEU A 17 -19.42 8.26 38.81
CA LEU A 17 -19.88 9.30 39.73
C LEU A 17 -20.83 8.77 40.80
N GLN A 18 -21.77 7.89 40.44
CA GLN A 18 -22.65 7.24 41.41
C GLN A 18 -21.88 6.39 42.42
N ALA A 19 -20.79 5.73 42.00
CA ALA A 19 -19.92 4.97 42.91
C ALA A 19 -19.20 5.89 43.91
N ARG A 20 -18.71 7.05 43.46
CA ARG A 20 -18.08 8.07 44.33
C ARG A 20 -19.07 8.66 45.31
N LEU A 21 -20.31 8.93 44.87
CA LEU A 21 -21.36 9.49 45.72
C LEU A 21 -21.71 8.58 46.91
N ARG A 22 -21.66 7.26 46.70
CA ARG A 22 -21.89 6.26 47.77
C ARG A 22 -20.81 6.29 48.84
N GLN A 23 -19.59 6.68 48.48
CA GLN A 23 -18.42 6.70 49.37
C GLN A 23 -18.14 8.09 49.98
N ALA A 24 -18.72 9.15 49.42
CA ALA A 24 -18.51 10.53 49.85
C ALA A 24 -19.18 10.83 51.20
N GLN A 25 -18.49 11.62 52.03
CA GLN A 25 -19.01 12.20 53.27
C GLN A 25 -19.83 13.47 52.98
N ASP A 26 -20.68 13.91 53.91
CA ASP A 26 -21.68 14.97 53.66
C ASP A 26 -21.16 16.29 53.00
N PRO A 27 -19.96 16.84 53.30
CA PRO A 27 -19.49 18.04 52.60
C PRO A 27 -19.14 17.80 51.11
N GLU A 28 -18.80 16.57 50.72
CA GLU A 28 -18.41 16.22 49.34
C GLU A 28 -19.57 15.68 48.50
N ARG A 29 -20.71 15.36 49.13
CA ARG A 29 -21.89 14.84 48.43
C ARG A 29 -22.58 15.89 47.56
N ALA A 30 -22.72 17.12 48.07
CA ALA A 30 -23.40 18.21 47.37
C ALA A 30 -22.80 18.51 45.97
N PRO A 31 -21.46 18.68 45.81
CA PRO A 31 -20.89 18.90 44.47
C PRO A 31 -21.01 17.67 43.56
N LEU A 32 -20.87 16.45 44.09
CA LEU A 32 -21.01 15.23 43.30
C LEU A 32 -22.45 14.99 42.81
N GLN A 33 -23.45 15.40 43.59
CA GLN A 33 -24.85 15.38 43.17
C GLN A 33 -25.09 16.38 42.03
N ALA A 34 -24.56 17.60 42.13
CA ALA A 34 -24.67 18.61 41.09
C ALA A 34 -24.01 18.16 39.76
N GLU A 35 -22.84 17.50 39.82
CA GLU A 35 -22.20 16.93 38.63
C GLU A 35 -23.02 15.81 37.99
N LEU A 36 -23.67 14.96 38.80
CA LEU A 36 -24.55 13.90 38.31
C LEU A 36 -25.78 14.49 37.61
N ASP A 37 -26.40 15.51 38.19
CA ASP A 37 -27.57 16.18 37.63
C ASP A 37 -27.22 16.90 36.31
N ALA A 38 -26.06 17.55 36.25
CA ALA A 38 -25.55 18.18 35.02
C ALA A 38 -25.31 17.15 33.91
N LEU A 39 -24.80 15.96 34.25
CA LEU A 39 -24.65 14.86 33.29
C LEU A 39 -26.00 14.33 32.82
N GLN A 40 -26.97 14.17 33.71
CA GLN A 40 -28.33 13.75 33.34
C GLN A 40 -28.98 14.76 32.39
N GLN A 41 -28.86 16.06 32.66
CA GLN A 41 -29.36 17.12 31.77
C GLN A 41 -28.68 17.10 30.40
N ARG A 42 -27.36 16.87 30.33
CA ARG A 42 -26.64 16.74 29.05
C ARG A 42 -27.08 15.53 28.25
N ILE A 43 -27.34 14.39 28.91
CA ILE A 43 -27.86 13.19 28.26
C ILE A 43 -29.27 13.46 27.70
N LEU A 44 -30.14 14.08 28.51
CA LEU A 44 -31.48 14.46 28.06
C LEU A 44 -31.43 15.42 26.87
N ALA A 45 -30.58 16.45 26.92
CA ALA A 45 -30.38 17.38 25.82
C ALA A 45 -29.91 16.69 24.53
N LEU A 46 -29.07 15.66 24.61
CA LEU A 46 -28.60 14.90 23.46
C LEU A 46 -29.68 13.98 22.87
N VAL A 47 -30.56 13.43 23.72
CA VAL A 47 -31.67 12.56 23.31
C VAL A 47 -32.81 13.37 22.69
N LEU A 48 -33.08 14.56 23.23
CA LEU A 48 -34.11 15.49 22.74
C LEU A 48 -33.61 16.44 21.64
N ALA A 49 -32.30 16.45 21.34
CA ALA A 49 -31.76 17.27 20.27
C ALA A 49 -32.39 16.89 18.93
N PRO A 50 -32.91 17.86 18.15
CA PRO A 50 -33.38 17.56 16.80
C PRO A 50 -32.21 17.02 15.98
N PRO A 51 -32.45 16.03 15.11
CA PRO A 51 -31.41 15.54 14.21
C PRO A 51 -30.87 16.72 13.38
N PRO A 52 -29.56 16.75 13.07
CA PRO A 52 -29.00 17.82 12.25
C PRO A 52 -29.76 17.89 10.92
N PRO A 53 -29.96 19.09 10.36
CA PRO A 53 -30.68 19.25 9.11
C PRO A 53 -30.01 18.40 8.03
N ARG A 54 -30.72 17.36 7.58
CA ARG A 54 -30.28 16.55 6.44
C ARG A 54 -30.42 17.43 5.21
N LEU A 55 -29.31 17.68 4.51
CA LEU A 55 -29.36 18.36 3.22
C LEU A 55 -30.40 17.64 2.34
N PRO A 56 -31.30 18.37 1.67
CA PRO A 56 -32.34 17.75 0.87
C PRO A 56 -31.69 16.87 -0.20
N ALA A 57 -32.22 15.65 -0.39
CA ALA A 57 -31.59 14.62 -1.23
C ALA A 57 -31.23 15.12 -2.64
N ARG A 58 -31.98 16.08 -3.18
CA ARG A 58 -31.70 16.78 -4.45
C ARG A 58 -30.39 17.58 -4.46
N LEU A 59 -30.00 18.21 -3.35
CA LEU A 59 -28.73 18.93 -3.24
C LEU A 59 -27.56 17.97 -3.10
N VAL A 60 -27.72 16.88 -2.33
CA VAL A 60 -26.72 15.81 -2.24
C VAL A 60 -26.55 15.12 -3.60
N ALA A 61 -27.64 14.76 -4.26
CA ALA A 61 -27.63 14.20 -5.61
C ALA A 61 -27.05 15.18 -6.63
N GLY A 62 -27.33 16.49 -6.49
CA GLY A 62 -26.74 17.53 -7.33
C GLY A 62 -25.23 17.64 -7.14
N CYS A 63 -24.73 17.67 -5.91
CA CYS A 63 -23.29 17.66 -5.62
C CYS A 63 -22.62 16.38 -6.11
N VAL A 64 -23.24 15.21 -5.92
CA VAL A 64 -22.74 13.94 -6.44
C VAL A 64 -22.72 13.96 -7.97
N ALA A 65 -23.77 14.45 -8.62
CA ALA A 65 -23.82 14.55 -10.08
C ALA A 65 -22.77 15.51 -10.63
N VAL A 66 -22.52 16.65 -9.95
CA VAL A 66 -21.45 17.59 -10.33
C VAL A 66 -20.07 16.96 -10.11
N VAL A 67 -19.83 16.27 -8.99
CA VAL A 67 -18.56 15.57 -8.74
C VAL A 67 -18.34 14.45 -9.76
N LEU A 68 -19.39 13.69 -10.10
CA LEU A 68 -19.32 12.66 -11.13
C LEU A 68 -19.13 13.26 -12.52
N ALA A 69 -19.77 14.38 -12.84
CA ALA A 69 -19.62 15.05 -14.13
C ALA A 69 -18.23 15.70 -14.29
N VAL A 70 -17.70 16.32 -13.24
CA VAL A 70 -16.33 16.86 -13.20
C VAL A 70 -15.31 15.74 -13.23
N GLY A 71 -15.56 14.63 -12.51
CA GLY A 71 -14.74 13.43 -12.56
C GLY A 71 -14.75 12.79 -13.95
N ALA A 72 -15.91 12.67 -14.59
CA ALA A 72 -16.06 12.14 -15.94
C ALA A 72 -15.47 13.07 -17.00
N ALA A 73 -15.61 14.40 -16.85
CA ALA A 73 -15.00 15.38 -17.74
C ALA A 73 -13.48 15.45 -17.56
N GLY A 74 -12.98 15.36 -16.33
CA GLY A 74 -11.55 15.24 -16.04
C GLY A 74 -10.95 13.92 -16.57
N TYR A 75 -11.71 12.83 -16.47
CA TYR A 75 -11.37 11.54 -17.08
C TYR A 75 -11.38 11.63 -18.62
N ALA A 76 -12.35 12.30 -19.23
CA ALA A 76 -12.40 12.48 -20.67
C ALA A 76 -11.31 13.42 -21.21
N TRP A 77 -10.85 14.39 -20.40
CA TRP A 77 -9.87 15.39 -20.82
C TRP A 77 -8.41 14.93 -20.62
N LYS A 78 -8.17 13.95 -19.75
CA LYS A 78 -6.82 13.44 -19.44
C LYS A 78 -6.66 11.91 -19.57
N GLY A 79 -7.75 11.16 -19.66
CA GLY A 79 -7.76 9.72 -19.83
C GLY A 79 -7.94 9.36 -21.30
N HIS A 80 -7.00 8.61 -21.86
CA HIS A 80 -7.23 7.86 -23.09
C HIS A 80 -8.12 6.65 -22.71
N PRO A 81 -9.42 6.64 -23.09
CA PRO A 81 -10.33 5.56 -22.72
C PRO A 81 -9.96 4.19 -23.34
N GLU A 82 -8.96 4.15 -24.22
CA GLU A 82 -8.37 2.93 -24.79
C GLU A 82 -7.45 2.17 -23.80
N ALA A 83 -7.14 2.72 -22.63
CA ALA A 83 -6.26 2.06 -21.64
C ALA A 83 -6.98 1.01 -20.76
N ILE A 84 -8.30 0.88 -20.87
CA ILE A 84 -9.10 -0.20 -20.24
C ILE A 84 -9.56 -1.17 -21.33
N ASP A 85 -8.62 -1.59 -22.18
CA ASP A 85 -8.85 -2.77 -22.99
C ASP A 85 -8.59 -4.02 -22.12
N PRO A 86 -9.43 -5.07 -22.21
CA PRO A 86 -9.02 -6.39 -21.73
C PRO A 86 -7.67 -6.72 -22.35
N ALA A 87 -6.79 -7.36 -21.56
CA ALA A 87 -5.45 -7.71 -22.02
C ALA A 87 -5.53 -8.26 -23.46
N PRO A 88 -4.79 -7.67 -24.41
CA PRO A 88 -4.94 -8.01 -25.81
C PRO A 88 -4.74 -9.52 -25.99
N PRO A 89 -5.47 -10.15 -26.94
CA PRO A 89 -5.35 -11.59 -27.15
C PRO A 89 -3.87 -11.98 -27.28
N PRO A 90 -3.44 -13.16 -26.77
CA PRO A 90 -2.03 -13.52 -26.65
C PRO A 90 -1.22 -13.23 -27.92
N ASP A 91 -1.82 -13.51 -29.08
CA ASP A 91 -1.25 -13.29 -30.41
C ASP A 91 -0.92 -11.82 -30.69
N ARG A 92 -1.81 -10.90 -30.29
CA ARG A 92 -1.60 -9.45 -30.43
C ARG A 92 -0.55 -8.95 -29.44
N THR A 93 -0.49 -9.53 -28.24
CA THR A 93 0.53 -9.19 -27.25
C THR A 93 1.92 -9.58 -27.74
N GLU A 94 2.08 -10.78 -28.29
CA GLU A 94 3.35 -11.24 -28.87
C GLU A 94 3.79 -10.34 -30.04
N GLU A 95 2.87 -9.96 -30.94
CA GLU A 95 3.18 -9.05 -32.06
C GLU A 95 3.67 -7.68 -31.57
N MET A 96 3.00 -7.09 -30.57
CA MET A 96 3.42 -5.81 -30.00
C MET A 96 4.81 -5.89 -29.37
N VAL A 97 5.11 -6.98 -28.67
CA VAL A 97 6.43 -7.22 -28.07
C VAL A 97 7.50 -7.37 -29.15
N GLN A 98 7.21 -8.08 -30.24
CA GLN A 98 8.15 -8.21 -31.36
C GLN A 98 8.43 -6.87 -32.06
N ARG A 99 7.39 -6.06 -32.30
CA ARG A 99 7.56 -4.70 -32.85
C ARG A 99 8.38 -3.81 -31.93
N LEU A 100 8.15 -3.87 -30.62
CA LEU A 100 8.94 -3.13 -29.63
C LEU A 100 10.41 -3.58 -29.66
N ALA A 101 10.66 -4.89 -29.68
CA ALA A 101 12.01 -5.43 -29.77
C ALA A 101 12.72 -4.96 -31.05
N ALA A 102 12.05 -5.02 -32.20
CA ALA A 102 12.60 -4.56 -33.47
C ALA A 102 12.93 -3.06 -33.46
N ARG A 103 12.05 -2.22 -32.86
CA ARG A 103 12.31 -0.79 -32.69
C ARG A 103 13.57 -0.55 -31.86
N LEU A 104 13.72 -1.25 -30.74
CA LEU A 104 14.84 -1.08 -29.82
C LEU A 104 16.17 -1.58 -30.41
N GLN A 105 16.14 -2.47 -31.40
CA GLN A 105 17.35 -2.78 -32.18
C GLN A 105 17.81 -1.60 -33.05
N GLN A 106 16.88 -0.78 -33.56
CA GLN A 106 17.19 0.41 -34.35
C GLN A 106 17.47 1.63 -33.47
N GLN A 107 16.92 1.66 -32.26
CA GLN A 107 17.07 2.73 -31.28
C GLN A 107 17.54 2.13 -29.95
N PRO A 108 18.82 1.74 -29.84
CA PRO A 108 19.33 0.99 -28.70
C PRO A 108 19.44 1.82 -27.42
N ASP A 109 19.42 3.15 -27.50
CA ASP A 109 19.68 4.05 -26.37
C ASP A 109 18.41 4.42 -25.57
N ASP A 110 17.43 3.51 -25.50
CA ASP A 110 16.17 3.70 -24.78
C ASP A 110 16.06 2.75 -23.58
N ALA A 111 16.61 3.19 -22.44
CA ALA A 111 16.61 2.39 -21.21
C ALA A 111 15.20 2.04 -20.71
N ASN A 112 14.24 2.96 -20.87
CA ASN A 112 12.85 2.73 -20.47
C ASN A 112 12.16 1.73 -21.40
N GLY A 113 12.42 1.83 -22.70
CA GLY A 113 11.95 0.87 -23.70
C GLY A 113 12.48 -0.53 -23.44
N TRP A 114 13.77 -0.68 -23.15
CA TRP A 114 14.35 -1.97 -22.76
C TRP A 114 13.75 -2.53 -21.46
N ALA A 115 13.51 -1.70 -20.45
CA ALA A 115 12.86 -2.13 -19.22
C ALA A 115 11.40 -2.57 -19.47
N MET A 116 10.67 -1.84 -20.31
CA MET A 116 9.32 -2.20 -20.73
C MET A 116 9.31 -3.53 -21.48
N LEU A 117 10.25 -3.74 -22.40
CA LEU A 117 10.40 -5.00 -23.10
C LEU A 117 10.69 -6.16 -22.14
N GLY A 118 11.55 -5.92 -21.13
CA GLY A 118 11.82 -6.88 -20.06
C GLY A 118 10.56 -7.29 -19.29
N ARG A 119 9.74 -6.33 -18.87
CA ARG A 119 8.43 -6.60 -18.23
C ARG A 119 7.49 -7.38 -19.14
N SER A 120 7.40 -7.00 -20.41
CA SER A 120 6.52 -7.68 -21.37
C SER A 120 6.92 -9.14 -21.58
N TYR A 121 8.22 -9.44 -21.63
CA TYR A 121 8.68 -10.82 -21.70
C TYR A 121 8.31 -11.64 -20.46
N LEU A 122 8.28 -11.05 -19.25
CA LEU A 122 7.79 -11.76 -18.06
C LEU A 122 6.31 -12.11 -18.17
N VAL A 123 5.48 -11.18 -18.65
CA VAL A 123 4.04 -11.42 -18.87
C VAL A 123 3.81 -12.57 -19.86
N LEU A 124 4.69 -12.70 -20.86
CA LEU A 124 4.67 -13.78 -21.84
C LEU A 124 5.34 -15.08 -21.37
N GLY A 125 5.83 -15.15 -20.12
CA GLY A 125 6.49 -16.35 -19.58
C GLY A 125 7.88 -16.61 -20.18
N ARG A 126 8.58 -15.56 -20.63
CA ARG A 126 9.88 -15.60 -21.31
C ARG A 126 10.99 -14.95 -20.46
N PRO A 127 11.36 -15.54 -19.31
CA PRO A 127 12.30 -14.92 -18.37
C PRO A 127 13.70 -14.74 -18.96
N THR A 128 14.15 -15.63 -19.86
CA THR A 128 15.49 -15.54 -20.48
C THR A 128 15.64 -14.29 -21.33
N GLU A 129 14.65 -13.98 -22.17
CA GLU A 129 14.62 -12.76 -22.97
C GLU A 129 14.45 -11.53 -22.08
N SER A 130 13.67 -11.64 -21.00
CA SER A 130 13.52 -10.57 -20.01
C SER A 130 14.87 -10.17 -19.39
N VAL A 131 15.70 -11.14 -18.96
CA VAL A 131 17.06 -10.88 -18.44
C VAL A 131 17.87 -10.08 -19.46
N THR A 132 17.83 -10.46 -20.74
CA THR A 132 18.58 -9.79 -21.80
C THR A 132 18.15 -8.33 -21.96
N ALA A 133 16.84 -8.08 -21.96
CA ALA A 133 16.29 -6.73 -22.07
C ALA A 133 16.64 -5.85 -20.85
N TYR A 134 16.48 -6.38 -19.63
CA TYR A 134 16.87 -5.65 -18.41
C TYR A 134 18.36 -5.37 -18.34
N ARG A 135 19.23 -6.29 -18.79
CA ARG A 135 20.67 -6.03 -18.89
C ARG A 135 20.99 -4.88 -19.86
N ARG A 136 20.19 -4.69 -20.92
CA ARG A 136 20.37 -3.57 -21.85
C ARG A 136 19.90 -2.26 -21.23
N ALA A 137 18.76 -2.27 -20.55
CA ALA A 137 18.30 -1.12 -19.77
C ALA A 137 19.33 -0.70 -18.71
N LEU A 138 19.89 -1.66 -17.97
CA LEU A 138 20.85 -1.41 -16.91
C LEU A 138 22.20 -0.94 -17.46
N ALA A 139 22.63 -1.42 -18.63
CA ALA A 139 23.86 -0.92 -19.27
C ALA A 139 23.77 0.59 -19.61
N LEU A 140 22.57 1.10 -19.88
CA LEU A 140 22.32 2.52 -20.14
C LEU A 140 22.15 3.34 -18.84
N ARG A 141 21.71 2.71 -17.75
CA ARG A 141 21.54 3.32 -16.42
C ARG A 141 22.04 2.38 -15.32
N PRO A 142 23.35 2.30 -15.09
CA PRO A 142 23.96 1.26 -14.23
C PRO A 142 23.60 1.38 -12.74
N ASP A 143 23.22 2.57 -12.29
CA ASP A 143 22.94 2.89 -10.89
C ASP A 143 21.43 3.05 -10.61
N ASP A 144 20.59 2.66 -11.55
CA ASP A 144 19.14 2.72 -11.40
C ASP A 144 18.65 1.57 -10.50
N ALA A 145 18.21 1.93 -9.29
CA ALA A 145 17.80 0.96 -8.27
C ALA A 145 16.57 0.12 -8.69
N ASP A 146 15.65 0.68 -9.48
CA ASP A 146 14.50 -0.06 -10.00
C ASP A 146 14.98 -1.15 -10.97
N LEU A 147 15.86 -0.79 -11.92
CA LEU A 147 16.41 -1.74 -12.89
C LEU A 147 17.27 -2.82 -12.23
N LEU A 148 18.07 -2.45 -11.23
CA LEU A 148 18.86 -3.39 -10.46
C LEU A 148 17.97 -4.40 -9.72
N ALA A 149 16.92 -3.92 -9.04
CA ALA A 149 15.98 -4.77 -8.31
C ALA A 149 15.12 -5.64 -9.24
N ASP A 150 14.68 -5.10 -10.38
CA ASP A 150 13.92 -5.85 -11.39
C ASP A 150 14.78 -6.96 -12.01
N LEU A 151 16.02 -6.66 -12.42
CA LEU A 151 16.92 -7.68 -12.97
C LEU A 151 17.21 -8.78 -11.94
N ALA A 152 17.43 -8.42 -10.67
CA ALA A 152 17.63 -9.39 -9.60
C ALA A 152 16.44 -10.34 -9.43
N ASP A 153 15.22 -9.80 -9.45
CA ASP A 153 13.97 -10.55 -9.32
C ASP A 153 13.74 -11.51 -10.50
N VAL A 154 14.01 -11.05 -11.73
CA VAL A 154 13.94 -11.90 -12.93
C VAL A 154 14.96 -13.02 -12.90
N LEU A 155 16.21 -12.71 -12.55
CA LEU A 155 17.27 -13.71 -12.41
C LEU A 155 16.93 -14.75 -11.35
N ALA A 156 16.35 -14.31 -10.22
CA ALA A 156 15.92 -15.23 -9.18
C ALA A 156 14.80 -16.14 -9.68
N SER A 157 13.80 -15.59 -10.37
CA SER A 157 12.71 -16.37 -10.96
C SER A 157 13.22 -17.42 -11.97
N HIS A 158 14.20 -17.06 -12.80
CA HIS A 158 14.86 -17.99 -13.72
C HIS A 158 15.67 -19.09 -13.00
N GLN A 159 16.13 -18.83 -11.77
CA GLN A 159 16.93 -19.75 -10.95
C GLN A 159 16.09 -20.45 -9.86
N GLY A 160 14.82 -20.73 -10.14
CA GLY A 160 13.93 -21.42 -9.17
C GLY A 160 13.63 -20.61 -7.92
N GLY A 161 13.72 -19.29 -8.01
CA GLY A 161 13.54 -18.34 -6.92
C GLY A 161 14.83 -18.02 -6.15
N SER A 162 15.99 -18.58 -6.48
CA SER A 162 17.22 -18.31 -5.73
C SER A 162 17.68 -16.85 -5.89
N LEU A 163 17.87 -16.16 -4.77
CA LEU A 163 18.41 -14.79 -4.73
C LEU A 163 19.94 -14.78 -4.51
N GLU A 164 20.58 -15.95 -4.50
CA GLU A 164 22.02 -16.08 -4.28
C GLU A 164 22.83 -15.74 -5.53
N GLY A 165 24.08 -15.29 -5.36
CA GLY A 165 24.97 -14.97 -6.47
C GLY A 165 24.73 -13.59 -7.06
N GLU A 166 24.45 -13.52 -8.38
CA GLU A 166 24.26 -12.25 -9.10
C GLU A 166 23.08 -11.42 -8.57
N PRO A 167 21.87 -11.97 -8.31
CA PRO A 167 20.76 -11.20 -7.72
C PRO A 167 21.13 -10.51 -6.41
N ALA A 168 21.82 -11.18 -5.48
CA ALA A 168 22.25 -10.58 -4.22
C ALA A 168 23.19 -9.38 -4.44
N ARG A 169 24.11 -9.46 -5.40
CA ARG A 169 25.02 -8.35 -5.74
C ARG A 169 24.26 -7.16 -6.33
N LEU A 170 23.30 -7.42 -7.21
CA LEU A 170 22.45 -6.39 -7.80
C LEU A 170 21.59 -5.71 -6.71
N LEU A 171 21.02 -6.47 -5.79
CA LEU A 171 20.24 -5.92 -4.67
C LEU A 171 21.10 -5.11 -3.70
N ALA A 172 22.31 -5.57 -3.40
CA ALA A 172 23.25 -4.79 -2.59
C ALA A 172 23.60 -3.47 -3.27
N HIS A 173 23.80 -3.49 -4.60
CA HIS A 173 24.03 -2.27 -5.37
C HIS A 173 22.79 -1.35 -5.33
N ALA A 174 21.59 -1.89 -5.57
CA ALA A 174 20.35 -1.13 -5.52
C ALA A 174 20.14 -0.46 -4.16
N LEU A 175 20.47 -1.17 -3.06
CA LEU A 175 20.36 -0.63 -1.71
C LEU A 175 21.36 0.52 -1.47
N ALA A 176 22.57 0.42 -2.04
CA ALA A 176 23.56 1.49 -1.95
C ALA A 176 23.12 2.77 -2.68
N GLN A 177 22.45 2.61 -3.84
CA GLN A 177 21.95 3.73 -4.62
C GLN A 177 20.68 4.35 -4.00
N GLN A 178 19.75 3.51 -3.55
CA GLN A 178 18.50 3.93 -2.93
C GLN A 178 18.20 3.09 -1.68
N PRO A 179 18.61 3.53 -0.48
CA PRO A 179 18.43 2.80 0.77
C PRO A 179 16.97 2.54 1.17
N GLU A 180 16.04 3.28 0.57
CA GLU A 180 14.60 3.24 0.86
C GLU A 180 13.79 2.56 -0.24
N HIS A 181 14.47 1.97 -1.23
CA HIS A 181 13.82 1.30 -2.35
C HIS A 181 13.02 0.06 -1.88
N LEU A 182 11.69 0.15 -1.97
CA LEU A 182 10.78 -0.81 -1.35
C LEU A 182 10.99 -2.24 -1.85
N LYS A 183 11.14 -2.45 -3.16
CA LYS A 183 11.37 -3.78 -3.75
C LYS A 183 12.71 -4.36 -3.31
N THR A 184 13.75 -3.55 -3.21
CA THR A 184 15.07 -3.98 -2.72
C THR A 184 14.97 -4.44 -1.27
N LEU A 185 14.32 -3.67 -0.40
CA LEU A 185 14.10 -4.04 0.99
C LEU A 185 13.30 -5.35 1.11
N ALA A 186 12.27 -5.53 0.29
CA ALA A 186 11.48 -6.77 0.26
C ALA A 186 12.36 -7.98 -0.06
N LEU A 187 13.11 -7.91 -1.17
CA LEU A 187 13.92 -9.02 -1.68
C LEU A 187 15.12 -9.32 -0.79
N LEU A 188 15.79 -8.30 -0.22
CA LEU A 188 16.87 -8.50 0.75
C LEU A 188 16.34 -9.12 2.05
N GLY A 189 15.14 -8.74 2.50
CA GLY A 189 14.49 -9.39 3.62
C GLY A 189 14.26 -10.89 3.35
N THR A 190 13.74 -11.23 2.17
CA THR A 190 13.54 -12.62 1.73
C THR A 190 14.85 -13.39 1.62
N LEU A 191 15.91 -12.78 1.06
CA LEU A 191 17.24 -13.37 0.97
C LEU A 191 17.81 -13.69 2.36
N ALA A 192 17.79 -12.71 3.27
CA ALA A 192 18.29 -12.87 4.64
C ALA A 192 17.52 -13.96 5.40
N TYR A 193 16.19 -14.00 5.25
CA TYR A 193 15.35 -15.00 5.89
C TYR A 193 15.70 -16.43 5.42
N ARG A 194 15.89 -16.62 4.11
CA ARG A 194 16.28 -17.93 3.55
C ARG A 194 17.67 -18.38 3.98
N GLN A 195 18.57 -17.43 4.25
CA GLN A 195 19.89 -17.70 4.81
C GLN A 195 19.87 -17.98 6.32
N GLY A 196 18.71 -17.89 6.98
CA GLY A 196 18.55 -18.07 8.42
C GLY A 196 18.85 -16.83 9.25
N ASP A 197 19.26 -15.71 8.64
CA ASP A 197 19.42 -14.43 9.33
C ASP A 197 18.07 -13.72 9.49
N LYS A 198 17.27 -14.26 10.41
CA LYS A 198 15.96 -13.71 10.77
C LYS A 198 16.06 -12.25 11.25
N ALA A 199 17.14 -11.86 11.92
CA ALA A 199 17.31 -10.52 12.47
C ALA A 199 17.45 -9.47 11.36
N THR A 200 18.29 -9.74 10.36
CA THR A 200 18.43 -8.86 9.18
C THR A 200 17.16 -8.86 8.34
N ALA A 201 16.50 -10.00 8.19
CA ALA A 201 15.23 -10.09 7.47
C ALA A 201 14.14 -9.17 8.07
N ILE A 202 13.94 -9.28 9.40
CA ILE A 202 12.98 -8.46 10.15
C ILE A 202 13.25 -6.98 9.94
N ARG A 203 14.50 -6.55 10.08
CA ARG A 203 14.90 -5.14 9.91
C ARG A 203 14.57 -4.58 8.52
N HIS A 204 14.80 -5.35 7.45
CA HIS A 204 14.47 -4.90 6.11
C HIS A 204 12.95 -4.77 5.90
N TRP A 205 12.18 -5.75 6.35
CA TRP A 205 10.72 -5.73 6.22
C TRP A 205 10.05 -4.68 7.11
N GLU A 206 10.56 -4.41 8.32
CA GLU A 206 10.11 -3.31 9.17
C GLU A 206 10.37 -1.96 8.51
N ARG A 207 11.55 -1.76 7.91
CA ARG A 207 11.86 -0.54 7.17
C ARG A 207 10.93 -0.37 5.96
N LEU A 208 10.63 -1.47 5.24
CA LEU A 208 9.65 -1.45 4.17
C LEU A 208 8.26 -1.04 4.67
N GLN A 209 7.76 -1.64 5.77
CA GLN A 209 6.47 -1.27 6.35
C GLN A 209 6.39 0.20 6.78
N ALA A 210 7.49 0.76 7.28
CA ALA A 210 7.55 2.15 7.70
C ALA A 210 7.48 3.13 6.51
N LEU A 211 8.05 2.74 5.35
CA LEU A 211 8.12 3.58 4.16
C LEU A 211 6.91 3.39 3.23
N ALA A 212 6.34 2.19 3.16
CA ALA A 212 5.29 1.86 2.21
C ALA A 212 3.89 2.28 2.71
N PRO A 213 3.05 2.90 1.86
CA PRO A 213 1.63 3.12 2.14
C PRO A 213 0.91 1.82 2.51
N ALA A 214 -0.14 1.90 3.33
CA ALA A 214 -0.83 0.73 3.89
C ALA A 214 -1.38 -0.22 2.81
N GLU A 215 -1.82 0.34 1.67
CA GLU A 215 -2.37 -0.35 0.51
C GLU A 215 -1.30 -0.93 -0.45
N HIS A 216 -0.02 -0.64 -0.21
CA HIS A 216 1.04 -1.05 -1.13
C HIS A 216 1.21 -2.59 -1.10
N PRO A 217 1.23 -3.28 -2.26
CA PRO A 217 1.28 -4.75 -2.32
C PRO A 217 2.45 -5.37 -1.55
N LEU A 218 3.62 -4.73 -1.57
CA LEU A 218 4.79 -5.21 -0.84
C LEU A 218 4.64 -5.20 0.68
N ARG A 219 3.68 -4.45 1.25
CA ARG A 219 3.42 -4.53 2.70
C ARG A 219 2.90 -5.89 3.10
N GLN A 220 1.98 -6.46 2.34
CA GLN A 220 1.46 -7.79 2.63
C GLN A 220 2.59 -8.84 2.63
N LEU A 221 3.53 -8.72 1.70
CA LEU A 221 4.72 -9.58 1.67
C LEU A 221 5.59 -9.40 2.93
N ALA A 222 5.84 -8.14 3.33
CA ALA A 222 6.60 -7.84 4.54
C ALA A 222 5.90 -8.37 5.81
N ASP A 223 4.58 -8.22 5.91
CA ASP A 223 3.77 -8.71 7.04
C ASP A 223 3.91 -10.23 7.18
N GLN A 224 3.80 -10.97 6.06
CA GLN A 224 3.96 -12.42 6.02
C GLN A 224 5.38 -12.84 6.40
N GLY A 225 6.39 -12.16 5.86
CA GLY A 225 7.80 -12.40 6.19
C GLY A 225 8.08 -12.18 7.67
N LEU A 226 7.57 -11.09 8.24
CA LEU A 226 7.73 -10.77 9.66
C LEU A 226 7.03 -11.77 10.56
N ALA A 227 5.82 -12.19 10.22
CA ALA A 227 5.10 -13.23 10.96
C ALA A 227 5.88 -14.55 10.97
N ALA A 228 6.42 -14.97 9.81
CA ALA A 228 7.22 -16.18 9.69
C ALA A 228 8.56 -16.09 10.44
N ALA A 229 9.24 -14.94 10.38
CA ALA A 229 10.52 -14.75 11.06
C ALA A 229 10.42 -14.65 12.58
N ARG A 230 9.31 -14.11 13.09
CA ARG A 230 9.05 -13.99 14.54
C ARG A 230 8.44 -15.24 15.15
N ALA A 231 8.03 -16.20 14.33
CA ALA A 231 7.55 -17.48 14.82
C ALA A 231 8.68 -18.21 15.59
N PRO A 232 8.32 -18.85 16.73
CA PRO A 232 9.26 -19.55 17.60
C PRO A 232 9.94 -20.73 16.92
#